data_AF-A0A3D1BQW3-F1
#
_entry.id   AF-A0A3D1BQW3-F1
#
_cell.length_a   1.000
_cell.length_b   1.000
_cell.length_c   1.000
_cell.angle_alpha   90.00
_cell.angle_beta   90.00
_cell.angle_gamma   90.00
#
_symmetry.space_group_name_H-M   'P 1'
#
loop_
_entity.id
_entity.type
_entity.pdbx_description
1 polymer ?
#
loop_
_entity_poly.entity_id
_entity_poly.type
_entity_poly.pdbx_seq_one_letter_code
_entity_poly.pdbx_strand_id
1 'polypeptide(L)' 'LEGKQIADIKDEDEKTEFIAKKEKEYRENFANPYEAARYGYLDDVIEPRNTRFRVIRALRTLSTKKDPGPMKKHSNIPL' A
#
# COMPACT_ATOMS: atom_id res chain seq x y z
N LEU A 1 18.82 -11.56 -6.00
CA LEU A 1 17.52 -11.92 -6.60
C LEU A 1 17.40 -13.43 -6.57
N GLU A 2 16.54 -13.93 -5.69
CA GLU A 2 16.31 -15.33 -5.34
C GLU A 2 15.91 -16.23 -6.53
N GLY A 3 15.60 -15.64 -7.68
CA GLY A 3 15.22 -16.37 -8.91
C GLY A 3 16.27 -17.36 -9.43
N LYS A 4 17.56 -17.15 -9.15
CA LYS A 4 18.59 -18.15 -9.45
C LYS A 4 18.47 -19.40 -8.56
N GLN A 5 18.15 -19.22 -7.28
CA GLN A 5 18.02 -20.32 -6.33
C GLN A 5 16.79 -21.18 -6.65
N ILE A 6 15.68 -20.57 -7.08
CA ILE A 6 14.48 -21.29 -7.54
C ILE A 6 14.76 -22.13 -8.80
N ALA A 7 15.68 -21.69 -9.65
CA ALA A 7 16.07 -22.42 -10.86
C ALA A 7 17.01 -23.60 -10.58
N ASP A 8 17.79 -23.54 -9.50
CA ASP A 8 18.74 -24.59 -9.11
C ASP A 8 18.10 -25.73 -8.30
N ILE A 9 16.92 -25.52 -7.68
CA ILE A 9 16.16 -26.55 -6.97
C ILE A 9 15.50 -27.50 -7.98
N LYS A 10 15.89 -28.78 -7.94
CA LYS A 10 15.44 -29.82 -8.87
C LYS A 10 14.19 -30.57 -8.41
N ASP A 11 13.96 -30.60 -7.10
CA ASP A 11 12.80 -31.28 -6.51
C ASP A 11 11.59 -30.33 -6.48
N GLU A 12 10.44 -30.83 -6.91
CA GLU A 12 9.25 -30.01 -7.13
C GLU A 12 8.58 -29.60 -5.81
N ASP A 13 8.60 -30.50 -4.82
CA ASP A 13 8.06 -30.25 -3.49
C ASP A 13 8.91 -29.21 -2.73
N GLU A 14 10.24 -29.39 -2.67
CA GLU A 14 11.16 -28.41 -2.05
C GLU A 14 11.08 -27.03 -2.70
N LYS A 15 10.86 -26.97 -4.02
CA LYS A 15 10.70 -25.71 -4.75
C LYS A 15 9.43 -24.97 -4.34
N THR A 16 8.32 -25.68 -4.16
CA THR A 16 7.05 -25.07 -3.75
C THR A 16 7.14 -24.52 -2.32
N GLU A 17 7.76 -25.26 -1.41
CA GLU A 17 7.99 -24.80 -0.03
C GLU A 17 8.89 -23.56 0.02
N PHE A 18 9.95 -23.54 -0.79
CA PHE A 18 10.84 -22.38 -0.89
C PHE A 18 10.10 -21.13 -1.39
N ILE A 19 9.25 -21.27 -2.42
CA ILE A 19 8.43 -20.17 -2.94
C ILE A 19 7.46 -19.67 -1.86
N ALA A 20 6.74 -20.57 -1.19
CA ALA A 20 5.80 -20.20 -0.13
C ALA A 20 6.49 -19.47 1.03
N LYS A 21 7.69 -19.92 1.42
CA LYS A 21 8.50 -19.25 2.45
C LYS A 21 8.90 -17.83 2.03
N LYS A 22 9.35 -17.66 0.78
CA LYS A 22 9.73 -16.35 0.24
C LYS A 22 8.55 -15.41 0.04
N GLU A 23 7.40 -15.92 -0.38
CA GLU A 23 6.16 -15.14 -0.45
C GLU A 23 5.75 -14.63 0.93
N LYS A 24 5.81 -15.49 1.95
CA LYS A 24 5.51 -15.11 3.33
C LYS A 24 6.49 -14.04 3.83
N GLU A 25 7.79 -14.23 3.61
CA GLU A 25 8.83 -13.25 3.96
C GLU A 25 8.57 -11.90 3.28
N TYR A 26 8.20 -11.91 2.00
CA TYR A 26 7.85 -10.70 1.27
C TYR A 26 6.61 -10.01 1.85
N ARG A 27 5.56 -10.78 2.17
CA ARG A 27 4.33 -10.24 2.74
C ARG A 27 4.56 -9.58 4.10
N GLU A 28 5.38 -10.22 4.95
CA GLU A 28 5.69 -9.71 6.28
C GLU A 28 6.51 -8.42 6.20
N ASN A 29 7.51 -8.37 5.31
CA ASN A 29 8.43 -7.24 5.25
C ASN A 29 7.92 -6.06 4.43
N PHE A 30 7.19 -6.31 3.33
CA PHE A 30 6.83 -5.28 2.35
C PHE A 30 5.32 -5.07 2.21
N ALA A 31 4.52 -6.14 2.27
CA ALA A 31 3.07 -6.05 2.08
C ALA A 31 2.31 -5.72 3.39
N ASN A 32 2.93 -4.92 4.25
CA ASN A 32 2.34 -4.42 5.48
C ASN A 32 2.05 -2.91 5.34
N PRO A 33 1.07 -2.36 6.08
CA PRO A 33 0.73 -0.94 6.00
C PRO A 33 1.80 -0.03 6.64
N TYR A 34 2.72 -0.59 7.43
CA TYR A 34 3.70 0.18 8.20
C TYR A 34 4.85 0.72 7.33
N GLU A 35 5.25 -0.01 6.29
CA GLU A 35 6.23 0.49 5.31
C GLU A 35 5.69 1.75 4.60
N ALA A 36 4.44 1.73 4.14
CA ALA A 36 3.81 2.90 3.52
C ALA A 36 3.62 4.07 4.50
N ALA A 37 3.31 3.78 5.77
CA ALA A 37 3.21 4.78 6.82
C ALA A 37 4.56 5.46 7.13
N ARG A 38 5.69 4.73 7.03
CA ARG A 38 7.04 5.30 7.22
C ARG A 38 7.35 6.41 6.23
N TYR A 39 6.87 6.29 4.99
CA TYR A 39 7.05 7.30 3.94
C TYR A 39 6.00 8.42 3.97
N GLY A 40 5.03 8.36 4.90
CA GLY A 40 3.94 9.33 4.98
C GLY A 40 2.92 9.23 3.84
N TYR A 41 2.88 8.11 3.11
CA TYR A 41 1.82 7.85 2.13
C TYR A 41 0.47 7.55 2.81
N LEU A 42 0.54 7.00 4.02
CA LEU A 42 -0.60 6.82 4.91
C LEU A 42 -0.46 7.76 6.11
N ASP A 43 -1.53 8.48 6.44
CA ASP A 43 -1.54 9.38 7.61
C ASP A 43 -1.53 8.61 8.94
N ASP A 44 -2.23 7.46 9.01
CA ASP A 44 -2.37 6.68 10.25
C ASP A 44 -2.80 5.22 9.96
N VAL A 45 -2.37 4.29 10.82
CA VAL A 45 -2.83 2.90 10.83
C VAL A 45 -3.75 2.72 12.05
N ILE A 46 -5.05 2.56 11.80
CA ILE A 46 -6.08 2.61 12.84
C ILE A 46 -6.75 1.26 13.08
N GLU A 47 -7.27 1.06 14.28
CA GLU A 47 -8.18 -0.07 14.53
C GLU A 47 -9.49 0.10 13.72
N PRO A 48 -10.06 -0.99 13.17
CA PRO A 48 -11.25 -0.91 12.32
C PRO A 48 -12.45 -0.18 12.94
N ARG A 49 -12.65 -0.33 14.26
CA ARG A 49 -13.73 0.35 15.01
C ARG A 49 -13.59 1.88 15.05
N ASN A 50 -12.37 2.41 14.93
CA ASN A 50 -12.09 3.84 15.01
C ASN A 50 -12.33 4.57 13.69
N THR A 51 -12.58 3.84 12.60
CA THR A 51 -12.79 4.39 11.26
C THR A 51 -13.85 5.49 11.24
N ARG A 52 -15.03 5.25 11.83
CA ARG A 52 -16.13 6.25 11.86
C ARG A 52 -15.71 7.55 12.54
N PHE A 53 -15.06 7.45 13.69
CA PHE A 53 -14.59 8.61 14.44
C PHE A 53 -13.54 9.41 13.65
N ARG A 54 -12.57 8.71 13.05
CA ARG A 54 -11.51 9.32 12.22
C ARG A 54 -12.09 10.05 11.01
N VAL A 55 -13.03 9.43 10.30
CA VAL A 55 -13.72 10.04 9.14
C VAL A 55 -14.48 11.31 9.54
N ILE A 56 -15.26 11.28 10.63
CA ILE A 56 -15.99 12.46 11.11
C ILE A 56 -15.03 13.61 11.42
N ARG A 57 -13.91 13.32 12.08
CA ARG A 57 -12.89 14.34 12.40
C ARG A 57 -12.24 14.90 11.14
N ALA A 58 -11.85 14.04 10.20
CA ALA A 58 -11.25 14.47 8.93
C ALA A 58 -12.19 15.39 8.14
N LEU A 59 -13.46 15.02 8.02
CA LEU A 59 -14.46 15.85 7.32
C LEU A 59 -14.69 17.20 7.99
N ARG A 60 -14.70 17.27 9.33
CA ARG A 60 -14.79 18.53 10.07
C ARG A 60 -13.59 19.44 9.77
N THR A 61 -12.37 18.89 9.79
CA THR A 61 -11.15 19.66 9.47
C THR A 61 -11.15 20.13 8.01
N LEU A 62 -11.60 19.29 7.08
CA LEU A 62 -11.60 19.60 5.65
C LEU A 62 -12.77 20.49 5.21
N SER A 63 -13.74 20.76 6.09
CA SER A 63 -14.98 21.49 5.77
C SER A 63 -14.78 22.86 5.11
N THR A 64 -13.67 23.54 5.39
CA THR A 64 -13.35 24.87 4.85
C THR A 64 -12.17 24.87 3.88
N LYS A 65 -11.68 23.69 3.45
CA LYS A 65 -10.54 23.58 2.53
C LYS A 65 -10.91 24.14 1.16
N LYS A 66 -10.10 25.06 0.64
CA LYS A 66 -10.17 25.59 -0.74
C LYS A 66 -8.84 25.32 -1.43
N ASP A 67 -8.88 24.81 -2.65
CA ASP A 67 -7.70 24.48 -3.46
C ASP A 67 -7.96 24.88 -4.93
N PRO A 68 -7.82 26.17 -5.28
CA PRO A 68 -8.06 26.63 -6.63
C PRO A 68 -6.92 26.16 -7.56
N GLY A 69 -7.25 25.34 -8.53
CA GLY A 69 -6.31 24.91 -9.56
C GLY A 69 -5.96 26.00 -10.58
N PRO A 70 -5.04 25.73 -11.52
CA PRO A 70 -4.66 26.67 -12.58
C PRO A 70 -5.84 27.09 -13.46
N MET A 71 -5.87 28.37 -13.88
CA MET A 71 -6.89 28.89 -14.78
C MET A 71 -6.77 28.27 -16.18
N LYS A 72 -7.83 27.60 -16.63
CA LYS A 72 -7.93 26.98 -17.97
C LYS A 72 -9.39 26.90 -18.41
N LYS A 73 -9.64 26.85 -19.73
CA LYS A 73 -11.00 26.69 -20.27
C LYS A 73 -11.61 25.32 -19.91
N HIS A 74 -10.83 24.25 -20.06
CA HIS A 74 -11.18 22.88 -19.66
C HIS A 74 -9.90 22.04 -19.49
N SER A 75 -10.02 20.84 -18.91
CA SER A 75 -8.94 19.85 -18.90
C SER A 75 -8.82 19.11 -20.23
N ASN A 76 -7.69 18.43 -20.44
CA ASN A 76 -7.48 17.48 -21.54
C ASN A 76 -7.16 16.10 -20.94
N ILE A 77 -8.20 15.41 -20.47
CA ILE A 77 -8.06 14.07 -19.88
C ILE A 77 -7.90 13.07 -21.03
N PRO A 78 -6.97 12.09 -20.95
CA PRO A 78 -6.85 11.03 -21.96
C PRO A 78 -8.19 10.32 -22.18
N LEU A 79 -8.57 10.12 -23.45
CA LEU A 79 -9.77 9.38 -23.87
C LEU A 79 -9.45 7.91 -24.15
#